data_AF-A0A2P5C2G5-F1
#
_entry.id   AF-A0A2P5C2G5-F1
#
_cell.length_a   1.000
_cell.length_b   1.000
_cell.length_c   1.000
_cell.angle_alpha   90.00
_cell.angle_beta   90.00
_cell.angle_gamma   90.00
#
_symmetry.space_group_name_H-M   'P 1'
#
loop_
_entity.id
_entity.type
_entity.pdbx_description
1 polymer ?
#
loop_
_entity_poly.entity_id
_entity_poly.type
_entity_poly.pdbx_seq_one_letter_code
_entity_poly.pdbx_strand_id
1 'polypeptide(L)' 'MDNEVVFSTPKGQRYVIPEVTTCPPAPIKHEASKKQRSSTVNVLARKFEEEARDDMSTTTQKNKGQST' A
#
# COMPACT_ATOMS: atom_id res chain seq x y z
N MET A 1 -20.13 13.63 -37.65
CA MET A 1 -19.48 13.99 -38.91
C MET A 1 -18.02 14.12 -38.56
N ASP A 2 -17.34 12.99 -38.61
CA ASP A 2 -15.96 12.88 -38.14
C ASP A 2 -15.08 13.33 -39.31
N ASN A 3 -14.55 14.55 -39.19
CA ASN A 3 -13.71 15.16 -40.22
C ASN A 3 -12.28 14.62 -40.07
N GLU A 4 -12.09 13.34 -40.37
CA GLU A 4 -10.76 12.73 -40.34
C GLU A 4 -9.86 13.35 -41.42
N VAL A 5 -8.92 14.19 -40.99
CA VAL A 5 -7.94 14.81 -41.89
C VAL A 5 -6.86 13.78 -42.21
N VAL A 6 -6.81 13.36 -43.48
CA VAL A 6 -5.79 12.44 -44.00
C VAL A 6 -4.70 13.21 -44.72
N PHE A 7 -3.43 13.00 -44.36
CA PHE A 7 -2.28 13.59 -45.04
C PHE A 7 -1.38 12.53 -45.68
N SER A 8 -0.65 12.93 -46.73
CA SER A 8 0.25 12.06 -47.47
C SER A 8 1.69 12.55 -47.37
N THR A 9 2.63 11.65 -47.12
CA THR A 9 4.07 11.96 -47.15
C THR A 9 4.58 12.05 -48.58
N PRO A 10 5.77 12.63 -48.85
CA PRO A 10 6.38 12.64 -50.17
C PRO A 10 6.64 11.24 -50.76
N LYS A 11 6.65 10.20 -49.92
CA LYS A 11 6.75 8.78 -50.32
C LYS A 11 5.38 8.15 -50.61
N GLY A 12 4.29 8.90 -50.51
CA GLY A 12 2.92 8.44 -50.75
C GLY A 12 2.26 7.70 -49.60
N GLN A 13 2.88 7.63 -48.41
CA GLN A 13 2.26 7.01 -47.24
C GLN A 13 1.21 7.94 -46.66
N ARG A 14 0.04 7.38 -46.33
CA ARG A 14 -1.11 8.11 -45.80
C ARG A 14 -1.24 7.91 -44.31
N TYR A 15 -1.54 8.99 -43.60
CA TYR A 15 -1.69 9.01 -42.15
C TYR A 15 -2.92 9.83 -41.76
N VAL A 16 -3.54 9.46 -40.65
CA VAL A 16 -4.64 10.19 -40.03
C VAL A 16 -4.08 11.08 -38.93
N ILE A 17 -4.44 12.35 -38.93
CA ILE A 17 -4.11 13.26 -37.82
C ILE A 17 -5.12 13.01 -36.71
N PRO A 18 -4.70 12.60 -35.50
CA PRO A 18 -5.62 12.40 -34.39
C PRO A 18 -6.24 13.74 -33.97
N GLU A 19 -7.48 13.69 -33.51
CA GLU A 19 -8.14 14.87 -32.95
C GLU A 19 -7.38 15.39 -31.72
N VAL A 20 -7.30 16.73 -31.62
CA VAL A 20 -6.68 17.37 -30.46
C VAL A 20 -7.65 17.30 -29.29
N THR A 21 -7.31 16.49 -28.29
CA THR A 21 -8.08 16.41 -27.03
C THR A 21 -7.49 17.36 -26.00
N THR A 22 -8.32 18.18 -25.34
CA THR A 22 -7.89 19.06 -24.25
C THR A 22 -7.70 18.33 -22.93
N CYS A 23 -8.35 17.17 -22.76
CA CYS A 23 -8.27 16.34 -21.58
C CYS A 23 -7.38 15.12 -21.84
N PRO A 24 -6.52 14.73 -20.89
CA PRO A 24 -5.77 13.48 -21.01
C PRO A 24 -6.73 12.28 -20.96
N PRO A 25 -6.35 11.13 -21.55
CA PRO A 25 -7.13 9.91 -21.44
C PRO A 25 -7.30 9.50 -19.97
N ALA A 26 -8.44 8.90 -19.66
CA ALA A 26 -8.74 8.43 -18.31
C ALA A 26 -7.70 7.38 -17.86
N PRO A 27 -7.34 7.34 -16.56
CA PRO A 27 -6.45 6.32 -16.03
C PRO A 27 -6.95 4.91 -16.35
N ILE A 28 -6.13 4.14 -17.05
CA ILE A 28 -6.40 2.72 -17.33
C ILE A 28 -6.27 1.97 -16.00
N LYS A 29 -7.36 1.37 -15.53
CA LYS A 29 -7.30 0.44 -14.41
C LYS A 29 -6.60 -0.83 -14.88
N HIS A 30 -5.33 -0.96 -14.58
CA HIS A 30 -4.70 -2.27 -14.60
C HIS A 30 -5.36 -3.10 -13.49
N GLU A 31 -5.86 -4.29 -13.80
CA GLU A 31 -6.22 -5.24 -12.75
C GLU A 31 -4.99 -5.41 -11.87
N ALA A 32 -5.07 -4.92 -10.63
CA ALA A 32 -4.01 -5.15 -9.67
C ALA A 32 -3.86 -6.66 -9.58
N SER A 33 -2.66 -7.17 -9.88
CA SER A 33 -2.30 -8.54 -9.54
C SER A 33 -2.74 -8.74 -8.10
N LYS A 34 -3.65 -9.71 -7.87
CA LYS A 34 -4.29 -9.93 -6.58
C LYS A 34 -3.18 -9.98 -5.55
N LYS A 35 -3.00 -8.91 -4.77
CA LYS A 35 -1.95 -8.83 -3.77
C LYS A 35 -2.27 -9.94 -2.79
N GLN A 36 -1.52 -11.04 -2.88
CA GLN A 36 -1.62 -12.14 -1.94
C GLN A 36 -1.28 -11.52 -0.60
N ARG A 37 -2.29 -11.33 0.26
CA ARG A 37 -2.09 -10.77 1.59
C ARG A 37 -1.12 -11.72 2.29
N SER A 38 0.13 -11.28 2.47
CA SER A 38 1.04 -11.96 3.37
C SER A 38 0.38 -11.94 4.75
N SER A 39 0.05 -13.12 5.28
CA SER A 39 -0.61 -13.30 6.57
C SER A 39 0.31 -13.05 7.77
N THR A 40 1.51 -12.57 7.52
CA THR A 40 2.51 -12.20 8.52
C THR A 40 2.60 -10.68 8.41
N VAL A 41 2.09 -9.89 9.36
CA VAL A 41 2.76 -9.57 10.62
C VAL A 41 1.73 -8.93 11.58
N ASN A 42 1.24 -9.66 12.59
CA ASN A 42 0.64 -9.05 13.79
C ASN A 42 1.67 -9.13 14.93
N VAL A 43 2.73 -8.30 14.86
CA VAL A 43 3.76 -8.22 15.92
C VAL A 43 3.20 -7.63 17.22
N LEU A 44 2.12 -6.87 17.15
CA LEU A 44 1.45 -6.28 18.32
C LEU A 44 0.73 -7.34 19.19
N ALA A 45 0.25 -8.44 18.61
CA ALA A 45 -0.47 -9.47 19.36
C ALA A 45 0.44 -10.31 20.27
N ARG A 46 1.74 -10.44 19.94
CA ARG A 46 2.68 -11.21 20.77
C ARG A 46 3.08 -10.49 22.06
N LYS A 47 3.04 -9.16 22.12
CA LYS A 47 3.45 -8.44 23.33
C LYS A 47 2.46 -8.54 24.49
N PHE A 48 1.16 -8.72 24.20
CA PHE A 48 0.15 -8.80 25.27
C PHE A 48 0.10 -10.16 25.98
N GLU A 49 0.60 -11.24 25.36
CA GLU A 49 0.65 -12.55 26.04
C GLU A 49 1.88 -12.71 26.96
N GLU A 50 2.94 -11.93 26.74
CA GLU A 50 4.14 -11.94 27.58
C GLU A 50 3.88 -11.18 28.90
N GLU A 51 3.14 -10.06 28.86
CA GLU A 51 2.85 -9.24 30.05
C GLU A 51 1.79 -9.88 30.99
N ALA A 52 0.98 -10.81 30.50
CA ALA A 52 -0.05 -11.49 31.31
C ALA A 52 0.45 -12.73 32.08
N ARG A 53 1.70 -13.16 31.87
CA ARG A 53 2.29 -14.33 32.57
C ARG A 53 3.30 -13.97 33.66
N ASP A 54 3.72 -12.71 33.74
CA ASP A 54 4.71 -12.24 34.71
C ASP A 54 4.11 -11.76 36.05
N ASP A 55 2.78 -11.86 36.25
CA ASP A 55 2.09 -11.45 37.49
C ASP A 55 1.85 -12.62 38.46
N MET A 56 2.78 -13.58 38.58
CA MET A 56 2.69 -14.64 39.61
C MET A 56 4.03 -15.30 39.99
N SER A 57 5.16 -14.59 40.00
CA SER A 57 6.31 -15.03 40.79
C SER A 57 7.33 -13.92 41.04
N THR A 58 7.46 -13.43 42.29
CA THR A 58 8.73 -13.43 43.06
C THR A 58 8.65 -12.58 44.35
N THR A 59 8.67 -13.30 45.47
CA THR A 59 9.60 -13.12 46.61
C THR A 59 9.76 -11.74 47.28
N THR A 60 9.17 -11.67 48.48
CA THR A 60 9.77 -11.31 49.78
C THR A 60 10.98 -10.34 49.86
N GLN A 61 10.84 -9.44 50.83
CA GLN A 61 11.89 -8.91 51.73
C GLN A 61 12.49 -7.54 51.38
N LYS A 62 11.93 -6.45 51.95
CA LYS A 62 12.68 -5.21 52.23
C LYS A 62 12.30 -4.54 53.57
N ASN A 63 13.10 -4.85 54.60
CA ASN A 63 13.64 -4.01 55.69
C ASN A 63 12.83 -2.84 56.30
N LYS A 64 12.42 -3.00 57.58
CA LYS A 64 12.02 -1.91 58.48
C LYS A 64 13.02 -1.83 59.66
N GLY A 65 14.07 -1.02 59.52
CA GLY A 65 14.89 -0.54 60.65
C GLY A 65 14.16 0.62 61.32
N GLN A 66 13.68 0.44 62.55
CA GLN A 66 14.32 0.79 63.83
C GLN A 66 14.38 2.31 64.07
N SER A 67 13.61 2.78 65.06
CA SER A 67 14.11 3.76 66.01
C SER A 67 13.35 3.59 67.33
N THR A 68 14.14 3.57 68.40
CA THR A 68 13.79 3.35 69.82
C THR A 68 12.99 4.50 70.42
#